data_AF-A0A443P1C1-F1
#
_entry.id   AF-A0A443P1C1-F1
#
_cell.length_a   1.000
_cell.length_b   1.000
_cell.length_c   1.000
_cell.angle_alpha   90.00
_cell.angle_beta   90.00
_cell.angle_gamma   90.00
#
_symmetry.space_group_name_H-M   'P 1'
#
loop_
_entity.id
_entity.type
_entity.pdbx_description
1 polymer ?
#
loop_
_entity_poly.entity_id
_entity_poly.type
_entity_poly.pdbx_seq_one_letter_code
_entity_poly.pdbx_strand_id
1 'polypeptide(L)'
;MSMLKITTALSFTRSFSLSSSPSHSFPLQRRIVSMSAIGTRNPVISLESMAISPPSHPTYDLKAIISLALSEDAGDRGDVTCMATVPDDMEVEAHFLAKEDGVIAGISLADMIFNEVDPSLKVEWYQRDGNYIHKGMQFGKVQGSARKIVIAERVVLNFMQRMSGIATLTKAMAEAAHPAHILETRKTAPGLRLVDKWAVLIGGGQNHRMGLFDMVMIKDNHISIAGGVTNSIKAVDLFLNQKNLKMEVEIETRTLEEVKEVLHYASQNETSVTRIMLDNMVVPLPNGDVDVSMLKQAVGMINGRFETEASGNVTLDTVKKIGQTGVTYISSGALTHSVKALDISLKIDTQLALQVGRRTKRA
;
A
#
# COMPACT_ATOMS: atom_id res chain seq x y z
N MET A 1 -44.78 38.17 17.82
CA MET A 1 -44.25 38.40 16.46
C MET A 1 -42.84 37.83 16.42
N SER A 2 -42.48 36.80 15.68
CA SER A 2 -43.16 35.92 14.72
C SER A 2 -42.38 34.60 14.68
N MET A 3 -43.11 33.49 14.56
CA MET A 3 -42.58 32.15 14.34
C MET A 3 -41.85 32.04 13.00
N LEU A 4 -40.95 31.07 12.87
CA LEU A 4 -41.04 30.13 11.76
C LEU A 4 -40.53 28.74 12.20
N LYS A 5 -41.50 27.83 12.37
CA LYS A 5 -41.30 26.37 12.38
C LYS A 5 -41.28 25.90 10.93
N ILE A 6 -40.43 24.94 10.61
CA ILE A 6 -40.63 24.06 9.45
C ILE A 6 -40.63 22.62 9.96
N THR A 7 -41.79 21.99 9.81
CA THR A 7 -42.06 20.56 10.05
C THR A 7 -42.87 20.10 8.84
N THR A 8 -42.42 19.08 8.12
CA THR A 8 -43.22 18.14 7.29
C THR A 8 -42.25 17.02 6.88
N ALA A 9 -42.27 15.79 7.40
CA ALA A 9 -43.28 14.72 7.40
C ALA A 9 -43.66 14.24 5.99
N LEU A 10 -43.36 12.96 5.65
CA LEU A 10 -44.37 11.91 5.45
C LEU A 10 -43.73 10.56 5.05
N SER A 11 -44.12 9.52 5.80
CA SER A 11 -43.87 8.09 5.55
C SER A 11 -44.78 7.56 4.44
N PHE A 12 -44.42 6.43 3.82
CA PHE A 12 -45.41 5.37 3.56
C PHE A 12 -44.77 3.97 3.46
N THR A 13 -45.43 3.03 4.12
CA THR A 13 -45.20 1.58 4.23
C THR A 13 -45.80 0.82 3.04
N ARG A 14 -45.30 -0.40 2.76
CA ARG A 14 -46.04 -1.60 2.23
C ARG A 14 -45.03 -2.76 2.04
N SER A 15 -45.06 -3.81 2.87
CA SER A 15 -45.95 -5.01 2.88
C SER A 15 -45.37 -6.19 2.07
N PHE A 16 -44.93 -7.23 2.79
CA PHE A 16 -44.63 -8.57 2.28
C PHE A 16 -45.92 -9.35 2.04
N SER A 17 -46.01 -10.08 0.92
CA SER A 17 -46.95 -11.18 0.75
C SER A 17 -46.32 -12.34 -0.04
N LEU A 18 -46.45 -13.54 0.51
CA LEU A 18 -46.09 -14.85 -0.07
C LEU A 18 -47.25 -15.44 -0.88
N SER A 19 -46.97 -16.57 -1.57
CA SER A 19 -47.82 -17.44 -2.41
C SER A 19 -47.72 -17.12 -3.92
N SER A 20 -47.70 -18.06 -4.86
CA SER A 20 -47.66 -19.53 -4.89
C SER A 20 -47.42 -19.94 -6.36
N SER A 21 -46.68 -21.02 -6.60
CA SER A 21 -46.52 -21.67 -7.91
C SER A 21 -47.81 -22.39 -8.35
N PRO A 22 -47.94 -22.70 -9.66
CA PRO A 22 -48.00 -24.12 -10.01
C PRO A 22 -47.22 -24.51 -11.29
N SER A 23 -46.94 -25.80 -11.33
CA SER A 23 -46.23 -26.63 -12.29
C SER A 23 -46.97 -26.89 -13.62
N HIS A 24 -46.21 -27.05 -14.71
CA HIS A 24 -46.56 -27.97 -15.81
C HIS A 24 -45.31 -28.57 -16.48
N SER A 25 -45.46 -29.77 -17.00
CA SER A 25 -44.41 -30.75 -17.33
C SER A 25 -44.56 -31.35 -18.74
N PHE A 26 -43.40 -31.69 -19.33
CA PHE A 26 -43.10 -32.65 -20.45
C PHE A 26 -43.29 -32.20 -21.92
N PRO A 27 -42.66 -32.87 -22.93
CA PRO A 27 -41.26 -33.33 -23.07
C PRO A 27 -40.63 -33.15 -24.50
N LEU A 28 -39.37 -33.61 -24.66
CA LEU A 28 -38.66 -34.08 -25.89
C LEU A 28 -38.12 -33.07 -26.94
N GLN A 29 -36.78 -33.05 -27.12
CA GLN A 29 -36.03 -33.70 -28.22
C GLN A 29 -34.75 -32.91 -28.60
N ARG A 30 -33.62 -33.63 -28.69
CA ARG A 30 -32.28 -33.09 -29.01
C ARG A 30 -32.21 -32.48 -30.42
N ARG A 31 -31.54 -31.33 -30.55
CA ARG A 31 -30.73 -31.01 -31.73
C ARG A 31 -29.48 -30.24 -31.31
N ILE A 32 -28.33 -30.87 -31.59
CA ILE A 32 -26.99 -30.30 -31.44
C ILE A 32 -26.78 -29.30 -32.57
N VAL A 33 -26.43 -28.05 -32.23
CA VAL A 33 -25.79 -27.12 -33.16
C VAL A 33 -24.64 -26.46 -32.40
N SER A 34 -23.42 -26.81 -32.78
CA SER A 34 -22.22 -26.12 -32.30
C SER A 34 -22.15 -24.75 -32.97
N MET A 35 -22.16 -23.68 -32.18
CA MET A 35 -21.70 -22.37 -32.63
C MET A 35 -20.57 -21.93 -31.73
N SER A 36 -19.36 -21.99 -32.27
CA SER A 36 -18.17 -21.40 -31.69
C SER A 36 -18.30 -19.88 -31.72
N ALA A 37 -18.71 -19.29 -30.61
CA ALA A 37 -18.52 -17.86 -30.37
C ALA A 37 -17.07 -17.69 -29.87
N ILE A 38 -16.19 -17.24 -30.77
CA ILE A 38 -14.89 -16.69 -30.40
C ILE A 38 -15.19 -15.40 -29.65
N GLY A 39 -15.29 -15.51 -28.32
CA GLY A 39 -15.37 -14.37 -27.44
C GLY A 39 -14.01 -13.68 -27.44
N THR A 40 -13.95 -12.50 -28.02
CA THR A 40 -12.89 -11.51 -27.80
C THR A 40 -12.79 -11.27 -26.30
N ARG A 41 -11.78 -11.86 -25.66
CA ARG A 41 -11.44 -11.61 -24.27
C ARG A 41 -10.93 -10.17 -24.17
N ASN A 42 -11.71 -9.29 -23.56
CA ASN A 42 -11.18 -8.08 -22.95
C ASN A 42 -10.07 -8.49 -21.98
N PRO A 43 -8.89 -7.86 -21.99
CA PRO A 43 -7.90 -8.10 -20.96
C PRO A 43 -8.37 -7.33 -19.73
N VAL A 44 -9.23 -7.96 -18.93
CA VAL A 44 -9.27 -7.61 -17.51
C VAL A 44 -7.89 -8.00 -17.00
N ILE A 45 -7.05 -7.01 -16.70
CA ILE A 45 -5.76 -7.20 -16.03
C ILE A 45 -6.06 -8.04 -14.79
N SER A 46 -5.74 -9.34 -14.83
CA SER A 46 -5.97 -10.22 -13.71
C SER A 46 -4.95 -9.86 -12.62
N LEU A 47 -5.39 -9.79 -11.37
CA LEU A 47 -4.53 -9.67 -10.20
C LEU A 47 -3.39 -10.71 -10.17
N GLU A 48 -3.55 -11.82 -10.91
CA GLU A 48 -2.55 -12.89 -11.09
C GLU A 48 -1.32 -12.47 -11.94
N SER A 49 -1.38 -11.34 -12.66
CA SER A 49 -0.26 -10.84 -13.48
C SER A 49 0.73 -9.95 -12.72
N MET A 50 0.41 -9.57 -11.48
CA MET A 50 1.26 -8.70 -10.65
C MET A 50 2.33 -9.55 -9.97
N ALA A 51 3.62 -9.20 -10.15
CA ALA A 51 4.71 -9.94 -9.51
C ALA A 51 4.65 -9.90 -7.97
N ILE A 52 4.10 -8.81 -7.42
CA ILE A 52 3.84 -8.61 -5.99
C ILE A 52 2.46 -7.96 -5.86
N SER A 53 1.49 -8.70 -5.34
CA SER A 53 0.11 -8.21 -5.19
C SER A 53 0.01 -7.13 -4.10
N PRO A 54 -0.91 -6.16 -4.24
CA PRO A 54 -1.20 -5.21 -3.16
C PRO A 54 -1.72 -5.96 -1.92
N PRO A 55 -1.43 -5.48 -0.70
CA PRO A 55 -1.96 -6.09 0.50
C PRO A 55 -3.49 -6.00 0.54
N SER A 56 -4.14 -6.90 1.28
CA SER A 56 -5.59 -6.86 1.44
C SER A 56 -6.02 -5.77 2.43
N HIS A 57 -7.13 -5.08 2.15
CA HIS A 57 -7.77 -4.18 3.09
C HIS A 57 -9.30 -4.25 2.93
N PRO A 58 -10.08 -4.34 4.02
CA PRO A 58 -11.51 -4.67 3.96
C PRO A 58 -12.35 -3.62 3.23
N THR A 59 -11.92 -2.35 3.24
CA THR A 59 -12.70 -1.22 2.70
C THR A 59 -11.94 -0.35 1.70
N TYR A 60 -10.72 -0.73 1.31
CA TYR A 60 -9.90 0.12 0.45
C TYR A 60 -9.97 -0.37 -0.99
N ASP A 61 -10.20 0.56 -1.92
CA ASP A 61 -10.30 0.28 -3.34
C ASP A 61 -9.30 1.16 -4.11
N LEU A 62 -8.35 0.52 -4.79
CA LEU A 62 -7.38 1.22 -5.64
C LEU A 62 -8.08 1.99 -6.75
N LYS A 63 -9.17 1.47 -7.32
CA LYS A 63 -9.90 2.15 -8.38
C LYS A 63 -10.51 3.47 -7.90
N ALA A 64 -11.05 3.49 -6.68
CA ALA A 64 -11.58 4.71 -6.08
C ALA A 64 -10.50 5.79 -5.89
N ILE A 65 -9.28 5.39 -5.52
CA ILE A 65 -8.15 6.32 -5.36
C ILE A 65 -7.64 6.84 -6.71
N ILE A 66 -7.57 5.97 -7.72
CA ILE A 66 -7.24 6.37 -9.10
C ILE A 66 -8.26 7.38 -9.61
N SER A 67 -9.56 7.09 -9.44
CA SER A 67 -10.64 7.99 -9.85
C SER A 67 -10.57 9.34 -9.13
N LEU A 68 -10.29 9.32 -7.82
CA LEU A 68 -10.13 10.54 -7.03
C LEU A 68 -8.94 11.38 -7.52
N ALA A 69 -7.79 10.76 -7.78
CA ALA A 69 -6.59 11.46 -8.25
C ALA A 69 -6.76 12.03 -9.66
N LEU A 70 -7.41 11.29 -10.57
CA LEU A 70 -7.75 11.79 -11.91
C LEU A 70 -8.73 12.96 -11.85
N SER A 71 -9.74 12.88 -10.97
CA SER A 71 -10.71 13.95 -10.74
C SER A 71 -10.07 15.19 -10.14
N GLU A 72 -9.13 15.02 -9.21
CA GLU A 72 -8.35 16.12 -8.63
C GLU A 72 -7.58 16.91 -9.70
N ASP A 73 -6.91 16.21 -10.62
CA ASP A 73 -6.04 16.85 -11.63
C ASP A 73 -6.83 17.43 -12.82
N ALA A 74 -7.92 16.76 -13.23
CA ALA A 74 -8.72 17.17 -14.39
C ALA A 74 -9.86 18.15 -14.05
N GLY A 75 -10.40 18.10 -12.83
CA GLY A 75 -11.58 18.87 -12.44
C GLY A 75 -12.78 18.65 -13.37
N ASP A 76 -13.63 19.68 -13.50
CA ASP A 76 -14.81 19.68 -14.37
C ASP A 76 -14.49 19.98 -15.85
N ARG A 77 -13.33 20.59 -16.12
CA ARG A 77 -12.96 21.11 -17.45
C ARG A 77 -12.00 20.23 -18.23
N GLY A 78 -11.29 19.32 -17.56
CA GLY A 78 -10.21 18.54 -18.15
C GLY A 78 -8.95 19.37 -18.44
N ASP A 79 -8.05 18.81 -19.26
CA ASP A 79 -6.81 19.47 -19.66
C ASP A 79 -7.07 20.51 -20.77
N VAL A 80 -7.32 21.74 -20.34
CA VAL A 80 -7.55 22.89 -21.23
C VAL A 80 -6.36 23.19 -22.16
N THR A 81 -5.14 22.84 -21.73
CA THR A 81 -3.93 23.07 -22.53
C THR A 81 -3.88 22.09 -23.69
N CYS A 82 -4.07 20.79 -23.44
CA CYS A 82 -4.17 19.79 -24.50
C CYS A 82 -5.36 20.05 -25.43
N MET A 83 -6.51 20.44 -24.87
CA MET A 83 -7.69 20.77 -25.68
C MET A 83 -7.43 21.92 -26.66
N ALA A 84 -6.62 22.91 -26.27
CA ALA A 84 -6.29 24.06 -27.09
C ALA A 84 -5.13 23.81 -28.07
N THR A 85 -4.17 22.94 -27.74
CA THR A 85 -2.87 22.86 -28.44
C THR A 85 -2.62 21.54 -29.18
N VAL A 86 -3.29 20.45 -28.81
CA VAL A 86 -3.02 19.10 -29.36
C VAL A 86 -4.22 18.65 -30.17
N PRO A 87 -4.11 18.23 -31.44
CA PRO A 87 -5.25 17.68 -32.20
C PRO A 87 -5.85 16.42 -31.55
N ASP A 88 -7.17 16.21 -31.69
CA ASP A 88 -7.88 15.07 -31.07
C ASP A 88 -7.42 13.69 -31.58
N ASP A 89 -7.01 13.62 -32.85
CA ASP A 89 -6.54 12.41 -33.53
C ASP A 89 -5.00 12.29 -33.56
N MET A 90 -4.30 13.11 -32.76
CA MET A 90 -2.84 13.02 -32.67
C MET A 90 -2.45 11.80 -31.83
N GLU A 91 -1.73 10.88 -32.46
CA GLU A 91 -1.14 9.70 -31.84
C GLU A 91 0.35 9.92 -31.58
N VAL A 92 0.84 9.55 -30.40
CA VAL A 92 2.25 9.68 -30.01
C VAL A 92 2.76 8.44 -29.29
N GLU A 93 4.09 8.32 -29.24
CA GLU A 93 4.80 7.41 -28.35
C GLU A 93 5.52 8.22 -27.27
N ALA A 94 5.45 7.77 -26.02
CA ALA A 94 6.17 8.33 -24.90
C ALA A 94 6.94 7.25 -24.13
N HIS A 95 8.12 7.61 -23.60
CA HIS A 95 9.00 6.69 -22.89
C HIS A 95 9.17 7.11 -21.43
N PHE A 96 9.08 6.14 -20.53
CA PHE A 96 9.47 6.31 -19.14
C PHE A 96 10.99 6.29 -19.01
N LEU A 97 11.56 7.31 -18.37
CA LEU A 97 12.99 7.43 -18.08
C LEU A 97 13.22 7.59 -16.58
N ALA A 98 14.16 6.82 -16.05
CA ALA A 98 14.72 7.01 -14.72
C ALA A 98 15.64 8.24 -14.71
N LYS A 99 15.44 9.16 -13.76
CA LYS A 99 16.27 10.37 -13.58
C LYS A 99 17.22 10.25 -12.39
N GLU A 100 16.95 9.30 -11.51
CA GLU A 100 17.78 8.88 -10.37
C GLU A 100 17.88 7.34 -10.35
N ASP A 101 18.85 6.81 -9.60
CA ASP A 101 19.01 5.38 -9.35
C ASP A 101 18.07 4.93 -8.21
N GLY A 102 17.50 3.73 -8.31
CA GLY A 102 16.60 3.23 -7.26
C GLY A 102 15.88 1.93 -7.62
N VAL A 103 14.86 1.61 -6.82
CA VAL A 103 13.96 0.48 -7.06
C VAL A 103 12.66 1.01 -7.66
N ILE A 104 12.28 0.49 -8.82
CA ILE A 104 11.02 0.87 -9.47
C ILE A 104 9.84 0.23 -8.75
N ALA A 105 8.82 1.03 -8.43
CA ALA A 105 7.57 0.58 -7.86
C ALA A 105 6.40 1.41 -8.39
N GLY A 106 5.24 0.77 -8.55
CA GLY A 106 4.02 1.37 -9.07
C GLY A 106 3.77 1.12 -10.55
N ILE A 107 4.51 0.22 -11.21
CA ILE A 107 4.25 -0.19 -12.61
C ILE A 107 2.84 -0.77 -12.72
N SER A 108 2.49 -1.68 -11.82
CA SER A 108 1.18 -2.31 -11.87
C SER A 108 0.04 -1.32 -11.56
N LEU A 109 0.30 -0.26 -10.78
CA LEU A 109 -0.64 0.83 -10.54
C LEU A 109 -0.75 1.77 -11.75
N ALA A 110 0.36 2.03 -12.44
CA ALA A 110 0.38 2.81 -13.67
C ALA A 110 -0.47 2.17 -14.77
N ASP A 111 -0.40 0.84 -14.93
CA ASP A 111 -1.28 0.11 -15.84
C ASP A 111 -2.77 0.32 -15.53
N MET A 112 -3.14 0.28 -14.24
CA MET A 112 -4.52 0.55 -13.82
C MET A 112 -4.96 1.98 -14.16
N ILE A 113 -4.08 2.97 -13.95
CA ILE A 113 -4.36 4.38 -14.25
C ILE A 113 -4.53 4.59 -15.76
N PHE A 114 -3.61 4.09 -16.58
CA PHE A 114 -3.72 4.21 -18.04
C PHE A 114 -4.99 3.53 -18.56
N ASN A 115 -5.31 2.34 -18.05
CA ASN A 115 -6.53 1.63 -18.43
C ASN A 115 -7.80 2.37 -18.00
N GLU A 116 -7.80 3.05 -16.83
CA GLU A 116 -8.94 3.88 -16.40
C GLU A 116 -9.11 5.14 -17.27
N VAL A 117 -7.99 5.74 -17.71
CA VAL A 117 -8.01 6.92 -18.60
C VAL A 117 -8.50 6.55 -19.99
N ASP A 118 -7.91 5.52 -20.60
CA ASP A 118 -8.29 5.02 -21.93
C ASP A 118 -7.72 3.60 -22.17
N PRO A 119 -8.57 2.56 -22.21
CA PRO A 119 -8.15 1.17 -22.47
C PRO A 119 -7.50 0.94 -23.85
N SER A 120 -7.58 1.89 -24.78
CA SER A 120 -6.93 1.78 -26.09
C SER A 120 -5.44 2.13 -26.06
N LEU A 121 -4.95 2.76 -24.99
CA LEU A 121 -3.53 3.03 -24.79
C LEU A 121 -2.74 1.73 -24.68
N LYS A 122 -1.64 1.65 -25.44
CA LYS A 122 -0.76 0.49 -25.46
C LYS A 122 0.44 0.76 -24.58
N VAL A 123 0.47 0.14 -23.41
CA VAL A 123 1.58 0.25 -22.45
C VAL A 123 2.47 -1.00 -22.57
N GLU A 124 3.78 -0.80 -22.65
CA GLU A 124 4.79 -1.85 -22.67
C GLU A 124 5.87 -1.56 -21.63
N TRP A 125 6.14 -2.50 -20.74
CA TRP A 125 7.16 -2.38 -19.69
C TRP A 125 8.37 -3.27 -19.97
N TYR A 126 9.56 -2.72 -19.76
CA TYR A 126 10.83 -3.44 -19.87
C TYR A 126 11.37 -3.88 -18.51
N GLN A 127 10.77 -3.37 -17.44
CA GLN A 127 11.08 -3.70 -16.05
C GLN A 127 9.79 -4.10 -15.33
N ARG A 128 9.93 -4.66 -14.13
CA ARG A 128 8.82 -5.01 -13.23
C ARG A 128 9.01 -4.35 -11.88
N ASP A 129 7.92 -4.20 -11.13
CA ASP A 129 7.96 -3.74 -9.74
C ASP A 129 9.01 -4.54 -8.95
N GLY A 130 9.90 -3.82 -8.25
CA GLY A 130 10.99 -4.39 -7.45
C GLY A 130 12.33 -4.50 -8.19
N ASN A 131 12.37 -4.25 -9.51
CA ASN A 131 13.63 -4.18 -10.24
C ASN A 131 14.44 -2.92 -9.89
N TYR A 132 15.76 -3.03 -9.96
CA TYR A 132 16.65 -1.88 -9.84
C TYR A 132 16.74 -1.15 -11.18
N ILE A 133 16.66 0.18 -11.14
CA ILE A 133 16.80 1.07 -12.30
C ILE A 133 17.93 2.07 -12.03
N HIS A 134 18.64 2.46 -13.09
CA HIS A 134 19.68 3.48 -13.03
C HIS A 134 19.30 4.69 -13.89
N LYS A 135 19.85 5.86 -13.55
CA LYS A 135 19.65 7.11 -14.26
C LYS A 135 19.91 6.93 -15.76
N GLY A 136 18.99 7.47 -16.56
CA GLY A 136 18.99 7.37 -18.02
C GLY A 136 18.36 6.09 -18.58
N MET A 137 18.04 5.09 -17.74
CA MET A 137 17.36 3.87 -18.20
C MET A 137 15.95 4.19 -18.69
N GLN A 138 15.62 3.69 -19.88
CA GLN A 138 14.23 3.56 -20.33
C GLN A 138 13.65 2.25 -19.82
N PHE A 139 12.55 2.31 -19.07
CA PHE A 139 11.98 1.13 -18.42
C PHE A 139 10.54 0.80 -18.85
N GLY A 140 9.97 1.61 -19.74
CA GLY A 140 8.69 1.33 -20.39
C GLY A 140 8.34 2.39 -21.43
N LYS A 141 7.26 2.15 -22.15
CA LYS A 141 6.68 3.09 -23.11
C LYS A 141 5.16 2.99 -23.13
N VAL A 142 4.52 4.05 -23.58
CA VAL A 142 3.08 4.12 -23.86
C VAL A 142 2.87 4.72 -25.24
N GLN A 143 1.96 4.13 -26.02
CA GLN A 143 1.54 4.60 -27.34
C GLN A 143 0.03 4.80 -27.38
N GLY A 144 -0.42 5.86 -28.04
CA GLY A 144 -1.84 6.15 -28.19
C GLY A 144 -2.13 7.64 -28.39
N SER A 145 -3.38 8.03 -28.13
CA SER A 145 -3.83 9.42 -28.18
C SER A 145 -2.97 10.31 -27.27
N ALA A 146 -2.39 11.36 -27.85
CA ALA A 146 -1.55 12.32 -27.16
C ALA A 146 -2.27 13.00 -26.00
N ARG A 147 -3.53 13.41 -26.20
CA ARG A 147 -4.34 14.04 -25.14
C ARG A 147 -4.52 13.10 -23.94
N LYS A 148 -4.75 11.81 -24.19
CA LYS A 148 -4.96 10.79 -23.14
C LYS A 148 -3.69 10.49 -22.37
N ILE A 149 -2.56 10.37 -23.06
CA ILE A 149 -1.25 10.16 -22.42
C ILE A 149 -0.91 11.34 -21.50
N VAL A 150 -1.09 12.59 -21.96
CA VAL A 150 -0.75 13.78 -21.17
C VAL A 150 -1.67 13.93 -19.94
N ILE A 151 -2.97 13.64 -20.06
CA ILE A 151 -3.90 13.65 -18.92
C ILE A 151 -3.48 12.63 -17.84
N ALA A 152 -3.02 11.43 -18.25
CA ALA A 152 -2.59 10.41 -17.31
C ALA A 152 -1.21 10.70 -16.69
N GLU A 153 -0.35 11.45 -17.39
CA GLU A 153 1.08 11.58 -17.10
C GLU A 153 1.35 11.95 -15.64
N ARG A 154 0.77 13.06 -15.17
CA ARG A 154 1.11 13.58 -13.84
C ARG A 154 0.64 12.65 -12.74
N VAL A 155 -0.56 12.10 -12.87
CA VAL A 155 -1.12 11.14 -11.92
C VAL A 155 -0.27 9.88 -11.84
N VAL A 156 0.09 9.28 -12.99
CA VAL A 156 0.98 8.11 -13.05
C VAL A 156 2.32 8.40 -12.41
N LEU A 157 2.98 9.49 -12.80
CA LEU A 157 4.30 9.85 -12.28
C LEU A 157 4.25 10.10 -10.77
N ASN A 158 3.25 10.82 -10.24
CA ASN A 158 3.16 11.11 -8.81
C ASN A 158 3.08 9.82 -7.97
N PHE A 159 2.27 8.84 -8.40
CA PHE A 159 2.19 7.54 -7.73
C PHE A 159 3.50 6.76 -7.85
N MET A 160 4.01 6.59 -9.08
CA MET A 160 5.23 5.80 -9.31
C MET A 160 6.45 6.38 -8.60
N GLN A 161 6.64 7.70 -8.65
CA GLN A 161 7.77 8.37 -8.01
C GLN A 161 7.72 8.21 -6.48
N ARG A 162 6.54 8.36 -5.87
CA ARG A 162 6.36 8.13 -4.42
C ARG A 162 6.63 6.68 -4.06
N MET A 163 5.98 5.73 -4.73
CA MET A 163 6.15 4.30 -4.46
C MET A 163 7.61 3.87 -4.65
N SER A 164 8.26 4.33 -5.72
CA SER A 164 9.66 4.02 -6.00
C SER A 164 10.60 4.60 -4.93
N GLY A 165 10.31 5.80 -4.41
CA GLY A 165 11.02 6.37 -3.27
C GLY A 165 10.95 5.51 -2.01
N ILE A 166 9.74 5.02 -1.67
CA ILE A 166 9.51 4.10 -0.55
C ILE A 166 10.24 2.77 -0.77
N ALA A 167 10.09 2.16 -1.93
CA ALA A 167 10.71 0.87 -2.26
C ALA A 167 12.24 0.95 -2.23
N THR A 168 12.82 2.06 -2.72
CA THR A 168 14.26 2.31 -2.71
C THR A 168 14.81 2.38 -1.28
N LEU A 169 14.19 3.19 -0.41
CA LEU A 169 14.62 3.29 0.98
C LEU A 169 14.40 1.97 1.73
N THR A 170 13.28 1.30 1.49
CA THR A 170 12.96 0.00 2.10
C THR A 170 14.01 -1.04 1.74
N LYS A 171 14.41 -1.13 0.47
CA LYS A 171 15.44 -2.06 0.00
C LYS A 171 16.78 -1.84 0.71
N ALA A 172 17.22 -0.59 0.78
CA ALA A 172 18.45 -0.21 1.48
C ALA A 172 18.39 -0.56 2.98
N MET A 173 17.27 -0.26 3.64
CA MET A 173 17.09 -0.57 5.06
C MET A 173 17.02 -2.08 5.31
N ALA A 174 16.29 -2.84 4.49
CA ALA A 174 16.13 -4.29 4.64
C ALA A 174 17.45 -5.03 4.46
N GLU A 175 18.28 -4.63 3.50
CA GLU A 175 19.62 -5.18 3.31
C GLU A 175 20.54 -4.87 4.49
N ALA A 176 20.50 -3.65 5.02
CA ALA A 176 21.29 -3.24 6.17
C ALA A 176 20.83 -3.90 7.48
N ALA A 177 19.53 -4.14 7.64
CA ALA A 177 18.91 -4.72 8.84
C ALA A 177 19.17 -6.21 9.03
N HIS A 178 19.57 -6.93 7.98
CA HIS A 178 19.71 -8.38 8.00
C HIS A 178 20.60 -8.85 9.19
N PRO A 179 20.17 -9.87 9.97
CA PRO A 179 19.08 -10.81 9.70
C PRO A 179 17.66 -10.35 10.05
N ALA A 180 17.49 -9.18 10.69
CA ALA A 180 16.17 -8.68 11.05
C ALA A 180 15.36 -8.27 9.82
N HIS A 181 14.04 -8.38 9.91
CA HIS A 181 13.11 -7.93 8.88
C HIS A 181 12.68 -6.48 9.11
N ILE A 182 12.60 -5.69 8.04
CA ILE A 182 12.13 -4.31 8.11
C ILE A 182 10.62 -4.23 7.93
N LEU A 183 9.98 -3.53 8.85
CA LEU A 183 8.56 -3.22 8.85
C LEU A 183 8.34 -1.71 8.67
N GLU A 184 7.21 -1.38 8.05
CA GLU A 184 6.70 -0.02 8.02
C GLU A 184 5.79 0.24 9.24
N THR A 185 4.93 1.27 9.17
CA THR A 185 3.97 1.54 10.24
C THR A 185 2.64 2.05 9.69
N ARG A 186 1.72 2.44 10.58
CA ARG A 186 0.51 3.18 10.22
C ARG A 186 0.74 4.69 9.97
N LYS A 187 1.98 5.18 10.15
CA LYS A 187 2.41 6.56 9.85
C LYS A 187 2.61 6.72 8.34
N THR A 188 1.51 6.65 7.61
CA THR A 188 1.46 6.73 6.14
C THR A 188 0.82 8.04 5.71
N ALA A 189 0.95 8.40 4.43
CA ALA A 189 0.14 9.48 3.89
C ALA A 189 -1.36 9.14 4.04
N PRO A 190 -2.20 10.08 4.51
CA PRO A 190 -3.65 9.87 4.60
C PRO A 190 -4.23 9.48 3.23
N GLY A 191 -5.14 8.51 3.21
CA GLY A 191 -5.73 8.00 1.97
C GLY A 191 -4.82 7.10 1.12
N LEU A 192 -3.50 7.05 1.37
CA LEU A 192 -2.54 6.30 0.55
C LEU A 192 -1.92 5.10 1.26
N ARG A 193 -2.43 4.70 2.43
CA ARG A 193 -1.85 3.62 3.25
C ARG A 193 -1.60 2.33 2.46
N LEU A 194 -2.57 1.90 1.65
CA LEU A 194 -2.42 0.66 0.88
C LEU A 194 -1.28 0.76 -0.13
N VAL A 195 -1.20 1.89 -0.82
CA VAL A 195 -0.17 2.19 -1.82
C VAL A 195 1.21 2.27 -1.17
N ASP A 196 1.32 2.98 -0.04
CA ASP A 196 2.56 3.09 0.73
C ASP A 196 3.06 1.72 1.22
N LYS A 197 2.18 0.90 1.80
CA LYS A 197 2.51 -0.46 2.27
C LYS A 197 2.84 -1.42 1.12
N TRP A 198 2.17 -1.29 -0.01
CA TRP A 198 2.49 -2.07 -1.19
C TRP A 198 3.90 -1.76 -1.72
N ALA A 199 4.30 -0.49 -1.71
CA ALA A 199 5.65 -0.08 -2.07
C ALA A 199 6.72 -0.64 -1.12
N VAL A 200 6.42 -0.77 0.18
CA VAL A 200 7.30 -1.43 1.15
C VAL A 200 7.50 -2.90 0.81
N LEU A 201 6.43 -3.64 0.49
CA LEU A 201 6.55 -5.03 0.03
C LEU A 201 7.41 -5.14 -1.23
N ILE A 202 7.20 -4.24 -2.20
CA ILE A 202 7.99 -4.19 -3.44
C ILE A 202 9.48 -3.96 -3.15
N GLY A 203 9.79 -3.12 -2.16
CA GLY A 203 11.16 -2.88 -1.70
C GLY A 203 11.79 -4.03 -0.90
N GLY A 204 11.07 -5.12 -0.64
CA GLY A 204 11.56 -6.27 0.13
C GLY A 204 11.41 -6.12 1.66
N GLY A 205 10.66 -5.11 2.11
CA GLY A 205 10.19 -5.05 3.49
C GLY A 205 8.98 -5.97 3.72
N GLN A 206 8.49 -6.00 4.95
CA GLN A 206 7.25 -6.68 5.30
C GLN A 206 6.24 -5.68 5.87
N ASN A 207 4.96 -6.03 5.78
CA ASN A 207 3.92 -5.18 6.32
C ASN A 207 3.68 -5.48 7.80
N HIS A 208 3.75 -4.45 8.64
CA HIS A 208 3.10 -4.44 9.94
C HIS A 208 1.58 -4.41 9.74
N ARG A 209 0.80 -4.40 10.82
CA ARG A 209 -0.66 -4.29 10.78
C ARG A 209 -1.13 -3.16 9.87
N MET A 210 -2.08 -3.48 9.01
CA MET A 210 -2.75 -2.58 8.08
C MET A 210 -3.55 -1.51 8.80
N GLY A 211 -4.25 -1.87 9.88
CA GLY A 211 -5.17 -0.98 10.58
C GLY A 211 -5.26 -1.25 12.07
N LEU A 212 -6.35 -0.79 12.68
CA LEU A 212 -6.67 -1.14 14.06
C LEU A 212 -7.42 -2.49 14.16
N PHE A 213 -7.85 -3.04 13.02
CA PHE A 213 -8.79 -4.16 12.93
C PHE A 213 -8.13 -5.52 12.77
N ASP A 214 -6.86 -5.58 12.37
CA ASP A 214 -6.18 -6.80 11.93
C ASP A 214 -5.14 -7.32 12.94
N MET A 215 -4.69 -6.48 13.87
CA MET A 215 -3.78 -6.90 14.95
C MET A 215 -3.99 -6.07 16.22
N VAL A 216 -3.98 -6.74 17.38
CA VAL A 216 -3.96 -6.07 18.67
C VAL A 216 -2.56 -5.53 18.92
N MET A 217 -2.46 -4.26 19.32
CA MET A 217 -1.20 -3.64 19.73
C MET A 217 -1.45 -2.85 21.00
N ILE A 218 -0.94 -3.39 22.11
CA ILE A 218 -1.00 -2.78 23.43
C ILE A 218 0.14 -1.76 23.52
N LYS A 219 -0.19 -0.48 23.54
CA LYS A 219 0.77 0.64 23.70
C LYS A 219 0.81 1.18 25.12
N ASP A 220 1.80 2.03 25.40
CA ASP A 220 1.98 2.80 26.64
C ASP A 220 0.69 3.38 27.28
N ASN A 221 -0.17 4.00 26.46
CA ASN A 221 -1.42 4.60 26.91
C ASN A 221 -2.42 3.53 27.36
N HIS A 222 -2.50 2.41 26.64
CA HIS A 222 -3.35 1.28 27.02
C HIS A 222 -2.87 0.66 28.32
N ILE A 223 -1.55 0.47 28.47
CA ILE A 223 -0.91 -0.06 29.69
C ILE A 223 -1.25 0.81 30.89
N SER A 224 -1.12 2.13 30.73
CA SER A 224 -1.42 3.10 31.79
C SER A 224 -2.90 3.07 32.19
N ILE A 225 -3.81 3.05 31.20
CA ILE A 225 -5.26 3.03 31.44
C ILE A 225 -5.73 1.71 32.07
N ALA A 226 -5.16 0.58 31.65
CA ALA A 226 -5.48 -0.74 32.19
C ALA A 226 -4.84 -1.00 33.57
N GLY A 227 -3.98 -0.09 34.05
CA GLY A 227 -3.32 -0.21 35.35
C GLY A 227 -2.17 -1.22 35.36
N GLY A 228 -1.42 -1.34 34.25
CA GLY A 228 -0.18 -2.11 34.17
C GLY A 228 -0.13 -3.14 33.03
N VAL A 229 1.07 -3.67 32.78
CA VAL A 229 1.37 -4.62 31.69
C VAL A 229 0.53 -5.89 31.85
N THR A 230 0.56 -6.49 33.03
CA THR A 230 -0.17 -7.72 33.35
C THR A 230 -1.68 -7.58 33.12
N ASN A 231 -2.28 -6.47 33.57
CA ASN A 231 -3.71 -6.24 33.41
C ASN A 231 -4.10 -6.05 31.94
N SER A 232 -3.23 -5.41 31.16
CA SER A 232 -3.44 -5.19 29.73
C SER A 232 -3.47 -6.51 28.96
N ILE A 233 -2.47 -7.38 29.20
CA ILE A 233 -2.39 -8.70 28.54
C ILE A 233 -3.63 -9.53 28.92
N LYS A 234 -3.94 -9.62 30.21
CA LYS A 234 -5.11 -10.36 30.71
C LYS A 234 -6.42 -9.88 30.07
N ALA A 235 -6.59 -8.57 29.93
CA ALA A 235 -7.78 -8.00 29.31
C ALA A 235 -7.91 -8.39 27.83
N VAL A 236 -6.79 -8.39 27.10
CA VAL A 236 -6.76 -8.84 25.69
C VAL A 236 -7.07 -10.34 25.58
N ASP A 237 -6.45 -11.18 26.40
CA ASP A 237 -6.68 -12.63 26.40
C ASP A 237 -8.15 -12.96 26.69
N LEU A 238 -8.76 -12.30 27.67
CA LEU A 238 -10.19 -12.46 27.95
C LEU A 238 -11.05 -12.00 26.78
N PHE A 239 -10.75 -10.85 26.17
CA PHE A 239 -11.53 -10.31 25.06
C PHE A 239 -11.47 -11.21 23.82
N LEU A 240 -10.29 -11.65 23.41
CA LEU A 240 -10.12 -12.51 22.23
C LEU A 240 -10.83 -13.85 22.41
N ASN A 241 -10.72 -14.46 23.61
CA ASN A 241 -11.44 -15.68 23.95
C ASN A 241 -12.96 -15.49 23.92
N GLN A 242 -13.48 -14.44 24.56
CA GLN A 242 -14.92 -14.15 24.57
C GLN A 242 -15.50 -13.89 23.18
N LYS A 243 -14.70 -13.28 22.29
CA LYS A 243 -15.10 -12.99 20.92
C LYS A 243 -14.76 -14.12 19.93
N ASN A 244 -14.09 -15.18 20.40
CA ASN A 244 -13.55 -16.25 19.57
C ASN A 244 -12.73 -15.72 18.37
N LEU A 245 -11.89 -14.71 18.64
CA LEU A 245 -11.01 -14.10 17.65
C LEU A 245 -9.61 -14.69 17.75
N LYS A 246 -9.00 -14.93 16.59
CA LYS A 246 -7.60 -15.33 16.48
C LYS A 246 -6.87 -14.28 15.65
N MET A 247 -5.96 -13.57 16.28
CA MET A 247 -5.13 -12.56 15.64
C MET A 247 -3.83 -12.38 16.44
N GLU A 248 -2.82 -11.82 15.79
CA GLU A 248 -1.56 -11.49 16.45
C GLU A 248 -1.78 -10.41 17.53
N VAL A 249 -0.98 -10.50 18.60
CA VAL A 249 -1.02 -9.58 19.72
C VAL A 249 0.40 -9.12 20.02
N GLU A 250 0.62 -7.83 19.84
CA GLU A 250 1.86 -7.16 20.17
C GLU A 250 1.69 -6.31 21.43
N ILE A 251 2.71 -6.33 22.30
CA ILE A 251 2.81 -5.41 23.44
C ILE A 251 4.07 -4.57 23.37
N GLU A 252 3.90 -3.26 23.56
CA GLU A 252 4.98 -2.28 23.65
C GLU A 252 5.57 -2.28 25.07
N THR A 253 6.89 -2.37 25.13
CA THR A 253 7.67 -2.30 26.37
C THR A 253 8.80 -1.29 26.20
N ARG A 254 9.02 -0.49 27.24
CA ARG A 254 9.98 0.64 27.26
C ARG A 254 11.13 0.37 28.23
N THR A 255 10.96 -0.57 29.16
CA THR A 255 11.95 -0.92 30.18
C THR A 255 12.14 -2.43 30.28
N LEU A 256 13.28 -2.85 30.83
CA LEU A 256 13.54 -4.27 31.09
C LEU A 256 12.58 -4.84 32.14
N GLU A 257 12.09 -4.02 33.05
CA GLU A 257 11.08 -4.38 34.05
C GLU A 257 9.75 -4.73 33.38
N GLU A 258 9.28 -3.91 32.43
CA GLU A 258 8.08 -4.21 31.64
C GLU A 258 8.26 -5.53 30.85
N VAL A 259 9.45 -5.78 30.28
CA VAL A 259 9.77 -7.08 29.62
C VAL A 259 9.68 -8.24 30.62
N LYS A 260 10.21 -8.10 31.84
CA LYS A 260 10.11 -9.13 32.89
C LYS A 260 8.66 -9.43 33.25
N GLU A 261 7.81 -8.40 33.32
CA GLU A 261 6.38 -8.58 33.61
C GLU A 261 5.68 -9.41 32.52
N VAL A 262 5.94 -9.13 31.24
CA VAL A 262 5.40 -9.93 30.13
C VAL A 262 5.84 -11.39 30.24
N LEU A 263 7.14 -11.63 30.44
CA LEU A 263 7.70 -12.98 30.53
C LEU A 263 7.20 -13.75 31.76
N HIS A 264 7.01 -13.06 32.89
CA HIS A 264 6.46 -13.63 34.11
C HIS A 264 4.99 -14.03 33.90
N TYR A 265 4.18 -13.13 33.35
CA TYR A 265 2.78 -13.41 33.03
C TYR A 265 2.63 -14.65 32.15
N ALA A 266 3.39 -14.70 31.05
CA ALA A 266 3.37 -15.82 30.11
C ALA A 266 3.96 -17.13 30.66
N SER A 267 4.72 -17.08 31.76
CA SER A 267 5.19 -18.30 32.44
C SER A 267 4.12 -18.93 33.34
N GLN A 268 3.13 -18.14 33.76
CA GLN A 268 2.09 -18.55 34.70
C GLN A 268 0.73 -18.74 34.04
N ASN A 269 0.54 -18.19 32.83
CA ASN A 269 -0.74 -18.14 32.13
C ASN A 269 -0.56 -18.48 30.64
N GLU A 270 -1.60 -19.07 30.05
CA GLU A 270 -1.74 -19.09 28.60
C GLU A 270 -2.07 -17.67 28.12
N THR A 271 -1.37 -17.20 27.08
CA THR A 271 -1.52 -15.84 26.56
C THR A 271 -1.48 -15.82 25.05
N SER A 272 -2.19 -14.85 24.47
CA SER A 272 -2.28 -14.59 23.03
C SER A 272 -1.13 -13.71 22.52
N VAL A 273 -0.27 -13.19 23.41
CA VAL A 273 0.89 -12.37 23.03
C VAL A 273 1.80 -13.16 22.09
N THR A 274 2.06 -12.61 20.91
CA THR A 274 2.94 -13.19 19.90
C THR A 274 4.25 -12.40 19.76
N ARG A 275 4.20 -11.09 20.03
CA ARG A 275 5.32 -10.16 19.81
C ARG A 275 5.50 -9.18 20.95
N ILE A 276 6.76 -8.87 21.26
CA ILE A 276 7.16 -7.82 22.19
C ILE A 276 7.90 -6.72 21.41
N MET A 277 7.32 -5.52 21.39
CA MET A 277 7.98 -4.32 20.87
C MET A 277 8.88 -3.72 21.96
N LEU A 278 10.14 -3.50 21.61
CA LEU A 278 11.20 -2.92 22.43
C LEU A 278 11.36 -1.46 22.01
N ASP A 279 10.53 -0.58 22.55
CA ASP A 279 10.42 0.80 22.10
C ASP A 279 11.50 1.69 22.74
N ASN A 280 12.21 2.45 21.90
CA ASN A 280 13.23 3.42 22.30
C ASN A 280 14.36 2.85 23.19
N MET A 281 14.66 1.56 23.07
CA MET A 281 15.81 0.91 23.75
C MET A 281 17.16 1.12 23.02
N VAL A 282 17.18 2.00 22.01
CA VAL A 282 18.35 2.40 21.23
C VAL A 282 18.64 3.86 21.52
N VAL A 283 19.84 4.17 22.03
CA VAL A 283 20.21 5.51 22.48
C VAL A 283 21.22 6.14 21.52
N PRO A 284 20.95 7.31 20.91
CA PRO A 284 21.93 8.02 20.10
C PRO A 284 23.15 8.46 20.92
N LEU A 285 24.34 8.31 20.36
CA LEU A 285 25.59 8.74 20.96
C LEU A 285 26.11 10.03 20.27
N PRO A 286 26.85 10.91 20.99
CA PRO A 286 27.35 12.16 20.42
C PRO A 286 28.27 12.02 19.19
N ASN A 287 28.86 10.84 19.00
CA ASN A 287 29.73 10.50 17.88
C ASN A 287 28.97 10.03 16.62
N GLY A 288 27.64 10.04 16.63
CA GLY A 288 26.79 9.58 15.54
C GLY A 288 26.53 8.06 15.52
N ASP A 289 27.05 7.31 16.49
CA ASP A 289 26.73 5.89 16.70
C ASP A 289 25.50 5.73 17.62
N VAL A 290 25.05 4.50 17.86
CA VAL A 290 23.94 4.19 18.78
C VAL A 290 24.34 3.14 19.81
N ASP A 291 23.93 3.32 21.07
CA ASP A 291 23.99 2.28 22.09
C ASP A 291 22.77 1.37 21.98
N VAL A 292 23.03 0.07 21.87
CA VAL A 292 22.02 -1.00 21.74
C VAL A 292 22.09 -1.99 22.90
N SER A 293 22.77 -1.63 24.00
CA SER A 293 23.02 -2.53 25.13
C SER A 293 21.72 -2.98 25.82
N MET A 294 20.80 -2.04 26.05
CA MET A 294 19.48 -2.35 26.62
C MET A 294 18.67 -3.25 25.68
N LEU A 295 18.66 -2.95 24.37
CA LEU A 295 17.99 -3.76 23.36
C LEU A 295 18.53 -5.21 23.35
N LYS A 296 19.86 -5.38 23.33
CA LYS A 296 20.50 -6.71 23.40
C LYS A 296 20.14 -7.47 24.67
N GLN A 297 20.11 -6.77 25.81
CA GLN A 297 19.73 -7.38 27.08
C GLN A 297 18.27 -7.85 27.06
N ALA A 298 17.35 -7.04 26.54
CA ALA A 298 15.94 -7.40 26.40
C ALA A 298 15.74 -8.60 25.48
N VAL A 299 16.41 -8.63 24.31
CA VAL A 299 16.39 -9.78 23.38
C VAL A 299 16.91 -11.05 24.09
N GLY A 300 18.01 -10.94 24.82
CA GLY A 300 18.58 -12.06 25.58
C GLY A 300 17.65 -12.56 26.69
N MET A 301 16.88 -11.68 27.34
CA MET A 301 15.87 -12.06 28.33
C MET A 301 14.68 -12.79 27.69
N ILE A 302 14.26 -12.36 26.51
CA ILE A 302 13.14 -12.97 25.77
C ILE A 302 13.56 -14.34 25.20
N ASN A 303 14.83 -14.50 24.81
CA ASN A 303 15.46 -15.76 24.42
C ASN A 303 14.63 -16.58 23.41
N GLY A 304 14.07 -15.90 22.40
CA GLY A 304 13.28 -16.52 21.33
C GLY A 304 11.89 -17.01 21.73
N ARG A 305 11.41 -16.73 22.96
CA ARG A 305 10.05 -17.10 23.40
C ARG A 305 8.93 -16.33 22.67
N PHE A 306 9.25 -15.11 22.23
CA PHE A 306 8.35 -14.23 21.48
C PHE A 306 9.13 -13.63 20.31
N GLU A 307 8.40 -13.23 19.26
CA GLU A 307 8.97 -12.32 18.27
C GLU A 307 9.36 -11.00 18.95
N THR A 308 10.43 -10.39 18.48
CA THR A 308 10.89 -9.09 19.00
C THR A 308 10.90 -8.05 17.90
N GLU A 309 10.43 -6.85 18.22
CA GLU A 309 10.42 -5.72 17.30
C GLU A 309 11.14 -4.52 17.93
N ALA A 310 12.20 -4.03 17.30
CA ALA A 310 12.81 -2.76 17.69
C ALA A 310 12.06 -1.59 17.04
N SER A 311 11.73 -0.58 17.84
CA SER A 311 11.08 0.67 17.40
C SER A 311 11.79 1.89 17.99
N GLY A 312 11.65 3.03 17.32
CA GLY A 312 12.14 4.33 17.78
C GLY A 312 13.44 4.78 17.10
N ASN A 313 13.39 5.94 16.44
CA ASN A 313 14.55 6.61 15.82
C ASN A 313 15.42 5.73 14.89
N VAL A 314 14.79 4.80 14.16
CA VAL A 314 15.46 3.93 13.18
C VAL A 314 15.77 4.72 11.91
N THR A 315 17.05 4.80 11.55
CA THR A 315 17.56 5.43 10.32
C THR A 315 18.43 4.43 9.53
N LEU A 316 18.78 4.76 8.29
CA LEU A 316 19.65 3.91 7.48
C LEU A 316 21.02 3.69 8.14
N ASP A 317 21.52 4.69 8.87
CA ASP A 317 22.81 4.60 9.56
C ASP A 317 22.75 3.71 10.81
N THR A 318 21.61 3.69 11.50
CA THR A 318 21.46 2.97 12.78
C THR A 318 20.94 1.54 12.60
N VAL A 319 20.17 1.27 11.53
CA VAL A 319 19.44 0.01 11.33
C VAL A 319 20.33 -1.22 11.34
N LYS A 320 21.57 -1.12 10.83
CA LYS A 320 22.51 -2.25 10.81
C LYS A 320 22.86 -2.73 12.22
N LYS A 321 23.17 -1.80 13.12
CA LYS A 321 23.56 -2.13 14.50
C LYS A 321 22.38 -2.67 15.30
N ILE A 322 21.17 -2.18 15.00
CA ILE A 322 19.91 -2.68 15.56
C ILE A 322 19.65 -4.10 15.07
N GLY A 323 19.76 -4.38 13.76
CA GLY A 323 19.56 -5.74 13.21
C GLY A 323 20.52 -6.78 13.79
N GLN A 324 21.73 -6.36 14.14
CA GLN A 324 22.74 -7.22 14.76
C GLN A 324 22.48 -7.53 16.25
N THR A 325 21.44 -6.98 16.88
CA THR A 325 21.10 -7.34 18.27
C THR A 325 20.37 -8.67 18.39
N GLY A 326 19.91 -9.24 17.27
CA GLY A 326 19.11 -10.46 17.25
C GLY A 326 17.60 -10.22 17.37
N VAL A 327 17.13 -8.98 17.16
CA VAL A 327 15.70 -8.72 17.02
C VAL A 327 15.13 -9.38 15.77
N THR A 328 13.88 -9.80 15.82
CA THR A 328 13.19 -10.41 14.66
C THR A 328 12.82 -9.34 13.63
N TYR A 329 12.25 -8.23 14.10
CA TYR A 329 11.78 -7.12 13.28
C TYR A 329 12.36 -5.79 13.74
N ILE A 330 12.39 -4.83 12.81
CA ILE A 330 12.65 -3.43 13.08
C ILE A 330 11.57 -2.64 12.35
N SER A 331 10.81 -1.79 13.05
CA SER A 331 9.82 -0.92 12.40
C SER A 331 10.33 0.51 12.26
N SER A 332 10.10 1.09 11.08
CA SER A 332 10.43 2.50 10.82
C SER A 332 9.30 3.23 10.13
N GLY A 333 8.83 4.30 10.77
CA GLY A 333 7.87 5.22 10.16
C GLY A 333 8.46 6.00 8.98
N ALA A 334 9.77 6.21 8.97
CA ALA A 334 10.46 7.02 7.96
C ALA A 334 10.24 6.49 6.55
N LEU A 335 10.02 5.17 6.41
CA LEU A 335 9.67 4.52 5.15
C LEU A 335 8.46 5.15 4.46
N THR A 336 7.46 5.62 5.22
CA THR A 336 6.16 6.01 4.64
C THR A 336 5.77 7.47 4.93
N HIS A 337 6.21 8.07 6.04
CA HIS A 337 5.90 9.48 6.34
C HIS A 337 6.95 10.49 5.83
N SER A 338 8.18 10.05 5.54
CA SER A 338 9.30 10.93 5.15
C SER A 338 9.88 10.54 3.79
N VAL A 339 9.01 10.33 2.82
CA VAL A 339 9.37 9.82 1.50
C VAL A 339 10.07 10.89 0.67
N LYS A 340 11.31 10.61 0.22
CA LYS A 340 11.90 11.27 -0.94
C LYS A 340 11.44 10.53 -2.18
N ALA A 341 10.62 11.16 -3.01
CA ALA A 341 10.16 10.56 -4.26
C ALA A 341 11.35 10.34 -5.21
N LEU A 342 11.37 9.21 -5.92
CA LEU A 342 12.38 8.91 -6.94
C LEU A 342 12.07 9.70 -8.21
N ASP A 343 13.04 10.44 -8.75
CA ASP A 343 12.80 11.24 -9.95
C ASP A 343 12.65 10.36 -11.21
N ILE A 344 11.52 10.52 -11.90
CA ILE A 344 11.09 9.75 -13.08
C ILE A 344 10.41 10.72 -14.04
N SER A 345 10.66 10.60 -15.34
CA SER A 345 9.97 11.40 -16.37
C SER A 345 9.29 10.51 -17.40
N LEU A 346 8.17 10.97 -17.94
CA LEU A 346 7.59 10.46 -19.18
C LEU A 346 7.92 11.43 -20.31
N LYS A 347 8.57 10.96 -21.37
CA LYS A 347 9.04 11.80 -22.47
C LYS A 347 8.40 11.40 -23.79
N ILE A 348 7.59 12.28 -24.36
CA ILE A 348 7.01 12.14 -25.71
C ILE A 348 8.12 12.26 -26.76
N ASP A 349 8.13 11.38 -27.77
CA ASP A 349 8.97 11.55 -28.95
C ASP A 349 8.43 12.69 -29.83
N THR A 350 9.03 13.87 -29.64
CA THR A 350 8.64 15.08 -30.36
C THR A 350 9.05 15.06 -31.83
N GLN A 351 10.06 14.28 -32.23
CA GLN A 351 10.48 14.23 -33.64
C GLN A 351 9.44 13.49 -34.47
N LEU A 352 8.96 12.36 -33.97
CA LEU A 352 7.88 11.63 -34.61
C LEU A 352 6.59 12.47 -34.65
N ALA A 353 6.24 13.13 -33.55
CA ALA A 353 5.07 14.00 -33.47
C ALA A 353 5.14 15.17 -34.49
N LEU A 354 6.30 15.81 -34.62
CA LEU A 354 6.51 16.89 -35.60
C LEU A 354 6.45 16.39 -37.05
N GLN A 355 6.99 15.20 -37.33
CA GLN A 355 6.90 14.60 -38.68
C GLN A 355 5.45 14.29 -39.06
N VAL A 356 4.64 13.77 -38.13
CA VAL A 356 3.21 13.54 -38.33
C VAL A 356 2.46 14.86 -38.57
N GLY A 357 2.75 15.89 -37.76
CA GLY A 357 2.18 17.22 -37.94
C GLY A 357 2.47 17.82 -39.31
N ARG A 358 3.73 17.71 -39.79
CA ARG A 358 4.12 18.19 -41.13
C ARG A 358 3.43 17.41 -42.26
N ARG A 359 3.35 16.07 -42.15
CA ARG A 359 2.68 15.22 -43.16
C ARG A 359 1.18 15.50 -43.27
N THR A 360 0.54 15.87 -42.16
CA THR A 360 -0.90 16.17 -42.08
C THR A 360 -1.23 17.64 -42.33
N LYS A 361 -0.24 18.48 -42.67
CA LYS A 361 -0.36 19.95 -42.87
C LYS A 361 -0.88 20.70 -41.63
N ARG A 362 -0.49 20.24 -40.43
CA ARG A 362 -0.88 20.83 -39.14
C ARG A 362 0.25 21.63 -38.47
N ALA A 363 1.46 21.62 -39.04
CA ALA A 363 2.66 22.27 -38.54
C ALA A 363 3.29 23.19 -39.58
#